data_AF-A0A519V7G2-F1
#
_entry.id   AF-A0A519V7G2-F1
#
_cell.length_a   1.000
_cell.length_b   1.000
_cell.length_c   1.000
_cell.angle_alpha   90.00
_cell.angle_beta   90.00
_cell.angle_gamma   90.00
#
_symmetry.space_group_name_H-M   'P 1'
#
loop_
_entity.id
_entity.type
_entity.pdbx_description
1 polymer ?
#
loop_
_entity_poly.entity_id
_entity_poly.type
_entity_poly.pdbx_seq_one_letter_code
_entity_poly.pdbx_strand_id
1 'polypeptide(L)'
;MRKLINSLVIIIATTLTISCTAYKDVPYFQNVKTNTTEKIANFTPITIQPQDILGVNVVNLNPEAAAIFNSNLNRINGNNLDVSATNPIIGYLVDQNGNIQFPTVGAMKVAGLTTSEVQAKILEKIGPSMKQPS
;
A
#
# COMPACT_ATOMS: atom_id res chain seq x y z
N MET A 1 63.09 25.65 35.23
CA MET A 1 61.73 25.16 35.60
C MET A 1 60.62 25.72 34.69
N ARG A 2 60.43 27.04 34.56
CA ARG A 2 59.41 27.63 33.65
C ARG A 2 59.50 27.18 32.17
N LYS A 3 60.70 27.08 31.60
CA LYS A 3 60.87 26.62 30.19
C LYS A 3 60.52 25.14 29.99
N LEU A 4 60.74 24.30 30.99
CA LEU A 4 60.34 22.88 30.98
C LEU A 4 58.82 22.72 31.08
N ILE A 5 58.17 23.54 31.92
CA ILE A 5 56.70 23.56 32.04
C ILE A 5 56.05 24.02 30.74
N ASN A 6 56.54 25.10 30.12
CA ASN A 6 56.02 25.57 28.83
C ASN A 6 56.21 24.54 27.72
N SER A 7 57.34 23.82 27.69
CA SER A 7 57.56 22.75 26.72
C SER A 7 56.60 21.56 26.93
N LEU A 8 56.29 21.22 28.17
CA LEU A 8 55.33 20.16 28.51
C LEU A 8 53.90 20.53 28.08
N VAL A 9 53.49 21.79 28.30
CA VAL A 9 52.18 22.31 27.90
C VAL A 9 52.00 22.28 26.38
N ILE A 10 53.03 22.63 25.61
CA ILE A 10 52.99 22.60 24.14
C ILE A 10 52.87 21.16 23.61
N ILE A 11 53.55 20.20 24.25
CA ILE A 11 53.44 18.79 23.86
C ILE A 11 52.02 18.27 24.13
N ILE A 12 51.46 18.56 25.30
CA ILE A 12 50.10 18.16 25.66
C ILE A 12 49.07 18.78 24.70
N ALA A 13 49.20 20.08 24.40
CA ALA A 13 48.33 20.77 23.45
C ALA A 13 48.40 20.17 22.04
N THR A 14 49.57 19.71 21.62
CA THR A 14 49.77 19.07 20.30
C THR A 14 49.18 17.66 20.25
N THR A 15 49.22 16.90 21.35
CA THR A 15 48.61 15.56 21.39
C THR A 15 47.07 15.58 21.37
N LEU A 16 46.46 16.66 21.87
CA LEU A 16 45.01 16.83 21.92
C LEU A 16 44.37 17.08 20.53
N THR A 17 45.14 17.51 19.53
CA THR A 17 44.61 17.79 18.18
C THR A 17 44.62 16.57 17.24
N ILE A 18 45.26 15.47 17.63
CA ILE A 18 45.40 14.25 16.80
C ILE A 18 44.15 13.33 16.91
N SER A 19 43.29 13.51 17.91
CA SER A 19 42.12 12.66 18.13
C SER A 19 40.92 12.96 17.21
N CYS A 20 41.01 13.94 16.32
CA CYS A 20 39.94 14.30 15.40
C CYS A 20 39.98 13.40 14.15
N THR A 21 39.57 12.14 14.32
CA THR A 21 39.39 11.20 13.19
C THR A 21 37.93 11.18 12.75
N ALA A 22 37.68 11.27 11.45
CA ALA A 22 36.34 11.09 10.90
C ALA A 22 35.78 9.71 11.33
N TYR A 23 34.51 9.68 11.74
CA TYR A 23 33.79 8.46 12.11
C TYR A 23 33.67 7.56 10.86
N LYS A 24 34.66 6.68 10.67
CA LYS A 24 34.80 5.84 9.46
C LYS A 24 34.01 4.54 9.51
N ASP A 25 33.53 4.16 10.70
CA ASP A 25 32.76 2.94 10.89
C ASP A 25 31.28 3.26 11.15
N VAL A 26 30.54 3.56 10.08
CA VAL A 26 29.08 3.52 10.14
C VAL A 26 28.71 2.03 10.18
N PRO A 27 28.15 1.48 11.28
CA PRO A 27 27.95 0.03 11.42
C PRO A 27 26.94 -0.54 10.41
N TYR A 28 26.19 0.32 9.74
CA TYR A 28 25.22 -0.05 8.73
C TYR A 28 25.82 0.06 7.32
N PHE A 29 25.52 -0.90 6.46
CA PHE A 29 25.84 -0.87 5.03
C PHE A 29 27.34 -0.98 4.66
N GLN A 30 28.20 -1.47 5.56
CA GLN A 30 29.64 -1.68 5.28
C GLN A 30 29.92 -2.70 4.16
N ASN A 31 29.01 -3.66 3.96
CA ASN A 31 29.18 -4.79 3.03
C ASN A 31 28.05 -4.92 2.01
N VAL A 32 27.26 -3.86 1.76
CA VAL A 32 26.27 -3.93 0.69
C VAL A 32 26.97 -3.84 -0.66
N LYS A 33 26.74 -4.84 -1.51
CA LYS A 33 27.09 -4.76 -2.92
C LYS A 33 26.22 -3.67 -3.54
N THR A 34 26.83 -2.59 -3.98
CA THR A 34 26.14 -1.59 -4.80
C THR A 34 25.83 -2.23 -6.15
N ASN A 35 24.59 -2.14 -6.61
CA ASN A 35 24.06 -2.72 -7.86
C ASN A 35 23.67 -4.23 -7.86
N THR A 36 23.39 -4.84 -6.71
CA THR A 36 22.71 -6.15 -6.67
C THR A 36 21.21 -6.00 -6.44
N THR A 37 20.41 -6.59 -7.33
CA THR A 37 18.96 -6.76 -7.13
C THR A 37 18.73 -7.95 -6.22
N GLU A 38 18.34 -7.69 -4.97
CA GLU A 38 17.89 -8.72 -4.04
C GLU A 38 16.43 -9.08 -4.32
N LYS A 39 16.13 -10.38 -4.46
CA LYS A 39 14.75 -10.83 -4.57
C LYS A 39 14.11 -10.77 -3.19
N ILE A 40 12.98 -10.06 -3.07
CA ILE A 40 12.18 -10.05 -1.85
C ILE A 40 11.53 -11.44 -1.71
N ALA A 41 12.15 -12.31 -0.91
CA ALA A 41 11.67 -13.67 -0.69
C ALA A 41 10.30 -13.73 0.02
N ASN A 42 9.96 -12.69 0.78
CA ASN A 42 8.77 -12.63 1.63
C ASN A 42 7.65 -11.76 1.06
N PHE A 43 7.61 -11.55 -0.27
CA PHE A 43 6.50 -10.83 -0.87
C PHE A 43 5.25 -11.72 -0.90
N THR A 44 4.24 -11.34 -0.13
CA THR A 44 2.90 -11.94 -0.21
C THR A 44 1.94 -10.87 -0.71
N PRO A 45 1.24 -11.09 -1.83
CA PRO A 45 0.26 -10.13 -2.32
C PRO A 45 -0.87 -9.97 -1.30
N ILE A 46 -1.37 -8.75 -1.18
CA ILE A 46 -2.52 -8.46 -0.32
C ILE A 46 -3.73 -9.19 -0.90
N THR A 47 -4.35 -10.01 -0.06
CA THR A 47 -5.57 -10.73 -0.39
C THR A 47 -6.72 -10.20 0.46
N ILE A 48 -7.92 -10.28 -0.09
CA ILE A 48 -9.15 -9.82 0.55
C ILE A 48 -9.48 -10.74 1.74
N GLN A 49 -9.91 -10.13 2.83
CA GLN A 49 -10.27 -10.81 4.07
C GLN A 49 -11.75 -10.58 4.42
N PRO A 50 -12.36 -11.48 5.23
CA PRO A 50 -13.65 -11.20 5.85
C PRO A 50 -13.63 -9.84 6.56
N GLN A 51 -14.77 -9.13 6.54
CA GLN A 51 -14.95 -7.77 7.08
C GLN A 51 -14.33 -6.62 6.26
N ASP A 52 -13.64 -6.90 5.16
CA ASP A 52 -13.23 -5.86 4.21
C ASP A 52 -14.44 -5.25 3.50
N ILE A 53 -14.32 -3.98 3.07
CA ILE A 53 -15.30 -3.31 2.22
C ILE A 53 -14.67 -3.08 0.85
N LEU A 54 -15.24 -3.70 -0.18
CA LEU A 54 -14.74 -3.59 -1.55
C LEU A 54 -15.49 -2.49 -2.32
N GLY A 55 -14.75 -1.50 -2.81
CA GLY A 55 -15.25 -0.55 -3.81
C GLY A 55 -15.19 -1.16 -5.20
N VAL A 56 -16.33 -1.34 -5.87
CA VAL A 56 -16.41 -1.91 -7.23
C VAL A 56 -17.15 -0.94 -8.13
N ASN A 57 -16.42 -0.29 -9.04
CA ASN A 57 -16.97 0.59 -10.06
C ASN A 57 -17.00 -0.13 -11.41
N VAL A 58 -18.18 -0.30 -11.98
CA VAL A 58 -18.39 -0.96 -13.27
C VAL A 58 -18.62 0.10 -14.33
N VAL A 59 -17.83 0.09 -15.40
CA VAL A 59 -18.05 0.97 -16.55
C VAL A 59 -18.52 0.14 -17.75
N ASN A 60 -19.47 0.68 -18.50
CA ASN A 60 -20.07 0.03 -19.67
C ASN A 60 -20.44 1.10 -20.71
N LEU A 61 -20.44 0.73 -21.99
CA LEU A 61 -20.99 1.55 -23.08
C LEU A 61 -22.45 1.96 -22.83
N ASN A 62 -23.24 1.10 -22.18
CA ASN A 62 -24.57 1.46 -21.73
C ASN A 62 -24.52 1.89 -20.24
N PRO A 63 -24.64 3.18 -19.91
CA PRO A 63 -24.58 3.67 -18.53
C PRO A 63 -25.76 3.17 -17.69
N GLU A 64 -26.93 2.92 -18.27
CA GLU A 64 -28.09 2.38 -17.55
C GLU A 64 -27.83 0.94 -17.08
N ALA A 65 -27.13 0.14 -17.89
CA ALA A 65 -26.74 -1.21 -17.53
C ALA A 65 -25.68 -1.22 -16.42
N ALA A 66 -24.74 -0.27 -16.43
CA ALA A 66 -23.75 -0.11 -15.37
C ALA A 66 -24.33 0.45 -14.06
N ALA A 67 -25.37 1.29 -14.14
CA ALA A 67 -25.99 1.93 -12.99
C ALA A 67 -26.48 0.93 -11.92
N ILE A 68 -26.94 -0.26 -12.35
CA ILE A 68 -27.41 -1.33 -11.46
C ILE A 68 -26.27 -1.81 -10.54
N PHE A 69 -25.04 -1.86 -11.04
CA PHE A 69 -23.86 -2.30 -10.27
C PHE A 69 -23.23 -1.17 -9.45
N ASN A 70 -23.41 0.08 -9.89
CA ASN A 70 -22.87 1.29 -9.24
C ASN A 70 -23.88 2.00 -8.34
N SER A 71 -25.06 1.43 -8.10
CA SER A 71 -26.12 2.06 -7.28
C SER A 71 -25.68 2.34 -5.84
N ASN A 72 -24.71 1.56 -5.35
CA ASN A 72 -24.08 1.78 -4.04
C ASN A 72 -22.93 2.81 -4.11
N LEU A 73 -22.48 3.25 -5.29
CA LEU A 73 -21.30 4.12 -5.41
C LEU A 73 -21.61 5.60 -5.63
N ASN A 74 -22.78 6.09 -5.21
CA ASN A 74 -23.26 7.47 -5.43
C ASN A 74 -22.30 8.61 -4.99
N ARG A 75 -21.09 8.33 -4.50
CA ARG A 75 -20.07 9.32 -4.11
C ARG A 75 -18.65 9.10 -4.69
N ILE A 76 -18.41 8.14 -5.60
CA ILE A 76 -17.08 7.93 -6.25
C ILE A 76 -16.75 9.00 -7.32
N ASN A 77 -17.63 9.95 -7.61
CA ASN A 77 -17.29 11.14 -8.41
C ASN A 77 -16.59 12.21 -7.54
N GLY A 78 -15.29 12.03 -7.27
CA GLY A 78 -14.22 13.05 -7.16
C GLY A 78 -14.34 14.30 -6.26
N ASN A 79 -15.50 14.63 -5.69
CA ASN A 79 -15.75 15.90 -4.99
C ASN A 79 -16.04 15.73 -3.50
N ASN A 80 -15.52 14.68 -2.86
CA ASN A 80 -15.88 14.33 -1.48
C ASN A 80 -14.69 14.33 -0.53
N LEU A 81 -14.11 15.50 -0.30
CA LEU A 81 -13.25 15.81 0.85
C LEU A 81 -14.03 15.91 2.18
N ASP A 82 -15.32 15.58 2.20
CA ASP A 82 -16.16 15.68 3.38
C ASP A 82 -16.37 14.30 4.03
N VAL A 83 -15.38 13.88 4.82
CA VAL A 83 -15.50 12.75 5.76
C VAL A 83 -16.30 13.26 6.97
N SER A 84 -17.58 13.54 6.76
CA SER A 84 -18.53 13.73 7.84
C SER A 84 -19.00 12.37 8.36
N ALA A 85 -19.15 12.22 9.68
CA ALA A 85 -19.58 10.98 10.36
C ALA A 85 -20.97 10.46 9.92
N THR A 86 -21.67 11.24 9.09
CA THR A 86 -22.96 10.91 8.47
C THR A 86 -22.85 10.28 7.08
N ASN A 87 -21.64 10.10 6.54
CA ASN A 87 -21.42 9.49 5.22
C ASN A 87 -20.98 8.01 5.39
N PRO A 88 -21.87 7.03 5.20
CA PRO A 88 -21.51 5.62 5.32
C PRO A 88 -20.45 5.25 4.26
N ILE A 89 -19.48 4.41 4.65
CA ILE A 89 -18.55 3.78 3.70
C ILE A 89 -19.40 2.95 2.75
N ILE A 90 -19.46 3.35 1.48
CA ILE A 90 -20.30 2.66 0.50
C ILE A 90 -19.46 1.72 -0.36
N GLY A 91 -19.72 0.42 -0.21
CA GLY A 91 -19.03 -0.67 -0.89
C GLY A 91 -19.63 -2.01 -0.49
N TYR A 92 -19.05 -3.09 -1.02
CA TYR A 92 -19.50 -4.45 -0.79
C TYR A 92 -18.75 -5.05 0.40
N LEU A 93 -19.47 -5.28 1.51
CA LEU A 93 -18.93 -5.92 2.70
C LEU A 93 -18.66 -7.41 2.43
N VAL A 94 -17.45 -7.85 2.76
CA VAL A 94 -17.07 -9.27 2.75
C VAL A 94 -17.60 -9.92 4.02
N ASP A 95 -18.52 -10.88 3.86
CA ASP A 95 -19.11 -11.61 4.98
C ASP A 95 -18.10 -12.54 5.68
N GLN A 96 -18.50 -13.16 6.79
CA GLN A 96 -17.66 -14.11 7.53
C GLN A 96 -17.31 -15.37 6.71
N ASN A 97 -18.15 -15.70 5.73
CA ASN A 97 -17.88 -16.79 4.80
C ASN A 97 -16.96 -16.35 3.66
N GLY A 98 -16.49 -15.11 3.63
CA GLY A 98 -15.60 -14.56 2.61
C GLY A 98 -16.28 -14.21 1.29
N ASN A 99 -17.59 -13.96 1.29
CA ASN A 99 -18.37 -13.61 0.11
C ASN A 99 -18.82 -12.15 0.11
N ILE A 100 -19.07 -11.59 -1.07
CA ILE A 100 -19.82 -10.34 -1.24
C ILE A 100 -21.16 -10.61 -1.93
N GLN A 101 -22.17 -9.79 -1.60
CA GLN A 101 -23.44 -9.78 -2.32
C GLN A 101 -23.38 -8.78 -3.46
N PHE A 102 -23.16 -9.28 -4.67
CA PHE A 102 -23.03 -8.44 -5.86
C PHE A 102 -24.35 -8.39 -6.65
N PRO A 103 -24.82 -7.22 -7.14
CA PRO A 103 -26.10 -7.09 -7.83
C PRO A 103 -26.17 -8.02 -9.04
N THR A 104 -27.33 -8.64 -9.28
CA THR A 104 -27.61 -9.61 -10.36
C THR A 104 -26.78 -10.91 -10.39
N VAL A 105 -25.58 -10.92 -9.82
CA VAL A 105 -24.69 -12.10 -9.72
C VAL A 105 -24.96 -12.90 -8.43
N GLY A 106 -25.34 -12.23 -7.35
CA GLY A 106 -25.58 -12.84 -6.05
C GLY A 106 -24.30 -13.01 -5.22
N ALA A 107 -24.25 -14.08 -4.42
CA ALA A 107 -23.13 -14.35 -3.53
C ALA A 107 -21.88 -14.77 -4.30
N MET A 108 -20.78 -14.06 -4.08
CA MET A 108 -19.51 -14.32 -4.72
C MET A 108 -18.37 -14.41 -3.72
N LYS A 109 -17.70 -15.56 -3.66
CA LYS A 109 -16.48 -15.76 -2.87
C LYS A 109 -15.34 -14.86 -3.36
N VAL A 110 -14.81 -14.03 -2.47
CA VAL A 110 -13.70 -13.10 -2.74
C VAL A 110 -12.55 -13.21 -1.76
N ALA A 111 -12.78 -13.78 -0.56
CA ALA A 111 -11.71 -13.93 0.42
C ALA A 111 -10.57 -14.82 -0.11
N GLY A 112 -9.34 -14.41 0.13
CA GLY A 112 -8.13 -15.06 -0.37
C GLY A 112 -7.77 -14.68 -1.81
N LEU A 113 -8.62 -13.92 -2.51
CA LEU A 113 -8.30 -13.37 -3.84
C LEU A 113 -7.69 -11.98 -3.71
N THR A 114 -6.86 -11.63 -4.68
CA THR A 114 -6.42 -10.27 -4.94
C THR A 114 -7.54 -9.46 -5.60
N THR A 115 -7.46 -8.13 -5.53
CA THR A 115 -8.42 -7.25 -6.19
C THR A 115 -8.48 -7.46 -7.71
N SER A 116 -7.34 -7.77 -8.34
CA SER A 116 -7.26 -8.08 -9.77
C SER A 116 -7.97 -9.39 -10.13
N GLU A 117 -7.86 -10.42 -9.30
CA GLU A 117 -8.57 -11.69 -9.50
C GLU A 117 -10.08 -11.51 -9.32
N VAL A 118 -10.50 -10.71 -8.35
CA VAL A 118 -11.92 -10.37 -8.17
C VAL A 118 -12.45 -9.58 -9.36
N GLN A 119 -11.68 -8.63 -9.89
CA GLN A 119 -12.07 -7.89 -11.10
C GLN A 119 -12.31 -8.85 -12.27
N ALA A 120 -11.36 -9.76 -12.55
CA ALA A 120 -11.51 -10.75 -13.62
C ALA A 120 -12.75 -11.63 -13.42
N LYS A 121 -13.01 -12.06 -12.18
CA LYS A 121 -14.17 -12.87 -11.81
C LYS A 121 -15.50 -12.12 -12.01
N ILE A 122 -15.54 -10.84 -11.67
CA ILE A 122 -16.73 -9.99 -11.89
C ILE A 122 -16.99 -9.86 -13.39
N LEU A 123 -15.96 -9.56 -14.18
CA LEU A 123 -16.06 -9.44 -15.64
C LEU A 123 -16.57 -10.73 -16.29
N GLU A 124 -16.12 -11.90 -15.83
CA GLU A 124 -16.61 -13.20 -16.30
C GLU A 124 -18.11 -13.38 -16.02
N LYS A 125 -18.58 -12.95 -14.84
CA LYS A 125 -19.98 -13.12 -14.42
C LYS A 125 -20.94 -12.15 -15.10
N ILE A 126 -20.52 -10.91 -15.38
CA ILE A 126 -21.37 -9.87 -15.98
C ILE A 126 -21.21 -9.74 -17.50
N GLY A 127 -20.11 -10.24 -18.05
CA GLY A 127 -19.78 -10.19 -19.49
C GLY A 127 -20.89 -10.73 -20.41
N PRO A 128 -21.57 -11.85 -20.10
CA PRO A 128 -22.68 -12.35 -20.92
C PRO A 128 -23.88 -11.40 -20.99
N SER A 129 -24.05 -10.52 -20.00
CA SER A 129 -25.20 -9.62 -19.87
C SER A 129 -24.90 -8.19 -20.33
N MET A 130 -23.67 -7.89 -20.77
CA MET A 130 -23.23 -6.52 -21.04
C MET A 130 -22.38 -6.38 -22.30
N LYS A 131 -22.61 -5.32 -23.08
CA LYS A 131 -21.76 -4.95 -24.23
C LYS A 131 -20.48 -4.26 -23.72
N GLN A 132 -19.40 -5.03 -23.57
CA GLN A 132 -18.06 -4.55 -23.16
C GLN A 132 -18.00 -3.87 -21.78
N PRO A 133 -18.03 -4.65 -20.68
CA PRO A 133 -17.70 -4.15 -19.34
C PRO A 133 -16.20 -3.83 -19.19
N SER A 134 -15.85 -2.84 -18.36
CA SER A 134 -14.50 -2.63 -17.83
C SER A 134 -14.51 -2.29 -16.34
#